data_AF-A0A834ADH3-F1
#
_entry.id   AF-A0A834ADH3-F1
#
_cell.length_a   1.000
_cell.length_b   1.000
_cell.length_c   1.000
_cell.angle_alpha   90.00
_cell.angle_beta   90.00
_cell.angle_gamma   90.00
#
_symmetry.space_group_name_H-M   'P 1'
#
loop_
_entity.id
_entity.type
_entity.pdbx_description
1 polymer ?
#
loop_
_entity_poly.entity_id
_entity_poly.type
_entity_poly.pdbx_seq_one_letter_code
_entity_poly.pdbx_strand_id
1 'polypeptide(L)' 'MYQVEFEDGSQLVVKRDDVYTLDEELPKRVKSRLSVASDMRFNEIFTEKEVKQEKKRQRVINSRYREDYIEPALYRAIME' A
#
# COMPACT_ATOMS: atom_id res chain seq x y z
N MET A 1 -15.77 29.34 -10.36
CA MET A 1 -15.28 27.94 -10.35
C MET A 1 -14.34 27.78 -11.52
N TYR A 2 -13.30 26.95 -11.37
CA TYR A 2 -12.32 26.67 -12.40
C TYR A 2 -12.39 25.19 -12.77
N GLN A 3 -12.33 24.89 -14.07
CA GLN A 3 -12.15 23.54 -14.58
C GLN A 3 -10.68 23.37 -14.89
N VAL A 4 -10.04 22.41 -14.22
CA VAL A 4 -8.62 22.09 -14.39
C VAL A 4 -8.53 20.80 -15.18
N GLU A 5 -7.76 20.82 -16.27
CA GLU A 5 -7.41 19.64 -17.05
C GLU A 5 -5.97 19.23 -16.67
N PHE A 6 -5.79 17.96 -16.32
CA PHE A 6 -4.48 17.39 -16.01
C PHE A 6 -3.89 16.70 -17.24
N GLU A 7 -2.59 16.43 -17.20
CA GLU A 7 -1.84 15.83 -18.33
C GLU A 7 -2.37 14.44 -18.74
N ASP A 8 -2.98 13.71 -17.81
CA ASP A 8 -3.62 12.40 -18.06
C ASP A 8 -5.02 12.51 -18.70
N GLY A 9 -5.46 13.73 -19.03
CA GLY A 9 -6.79 14.03 -19.57
C GLY A 9 -7.90 14.02 -18.52
N SER A 10 -7.57 13.84 -17.24
CA SER A 10 -8.56 13.96 -16.17
C SER A 10 -8.96 15.42 -15.96
N GLN A 11 -10.23 15.66 -15.62
CA GLN A 11 -10.77 16.99 -15.41
C GLN A 11 -11.37 17.13 -14.01
N LEU A 12 -11.11 18.25 -13.34
CA LEU A 12 -11.60 18.52 -11.99
C LEU A 12 -12.14 19.95 -11.89
N VAL A 13 -13.33 20.10 -11.30
CA VAL A 13 -13.93 21.41 -11.02
C VAL A 13 -13.62 21.84 -9.59
N VAL A 14 -12.93 22.96 -9.43
CA VAL A 14 -12.44 23.47 -8.14
C VAL A 14 -12.70 24.98 -7.95
N LYS A 15 -12.60 25.45 -6.70
CA LYS A 15 -12.70 26.88 -6.38
C LYS A 15 -11.34 27.58 -6.55
N ARG A 16 -11.33 28.91 -6.67
CA ARG A 16 -10.08 29.69 -6.79
C ARG A 16 -9.14 29.47 -5.61
N ASP A 17 -9.73 29.35 -4.42
CA ASP A 17 -9.02 29.26 -3.14
C ASP A 17 -8.26 27.94 -2.97
N ASP A 18 -8.57 26.93 -3.79
CA ASP A 18 -7.93 25.62 -3.77
C ASP A 18 -6.85 25.48 -4.86
N VAL A 19 -6.74 26.46 -5.78
CA VAL A 19 -5.77 26.46 -6.87
C VAL A 19 -4.60 27.37 -6.51
N TYR A 20 -3.42 26.80 -6.41
CA TYR A 20 -2.18 27.51 -6.05
C TYR A 20 -1.18 27.40 -7.20
N THR A 21 -0.41 28.46 -7.40
CA THR A 21 0.75 28.44 -8.31
C THR A 21 2.00 27.98 -7.56
N LEU A 22 3.05 27.59 -8.30
CA LEU A 22 4.31 27.13 -7.71
C LEU A 22 5.06 28.24 -6.96
N ASP A 23 4.82 29.52 -7.32
CA ASP A 23 5.47 30.69 -6.73
C ASP A 23 4.68 31.28 -5.54
N GLU A 24 3.45 30.82 -5.31
CA GLU A 24 2.59 31.27 -4.22
C GLU A 24 2.91 30.56 -2.90
N GLU A 25 2.68 31.24 -1.77
CA GLU A 25 2.92 30.63 -0.47
C GLU A 25 1.84 29.58 -0.15
N LEU A 26 2.18 28.31 -0.36
CA LEU A 26 1.29 27.18 -0.08
C LEU A 26 0.94 27.07 1.43
N PRO A 27 -0.29 26.65 1.77
CA PRO A 27 -0.66 26.35 3.15
C PRO A 27 0.27 25.33 3.80
N LYS A 28 0.54 25.48 5.12
CA LYS A 28 1.45 24.58 5.87
C LYS A 28 1.14 23.09 5.69
N ARG A 29 -0.15 22.72 5.63
CA ARG A 29 -0.62 21.33 5.44
C ARG A 29 -0.26 20.76 4.07
N VAL A 30 -0.22 21.61 3.04
CA VAL A 30 0.16 21.24 1.66
C VAL A 30 1.68 21.12 1.57
N LYS A 31 2.41 22.11 2.07
CA LYS A 31 3.89 22.08 2.15
C LYS A 31 4.41 20.85 2.88
N SER A 32 3.80 20.48 4.02
CA SER A 32 4.23 19.29 4.77
C SER A 32 4.05 18.00 3.96
N ARG A 33 2.95 17.88 3.20
CA ARG A 33 2.66 16.70 2.38
C ARG A 33 3.57 16.59 1.15
N LEU A 34 3.89 17.72 0.52
CA LEU A 34 4.80 17.78 -0.64
C LEU A 34 6.29 17.69 -0.25
N SER A 35 6.60 17.65 1.05
CA SER A 35 8.00 17.56 1.49
C SER A 35 8.63 16.22 1.11
N VAL A 36 9.89 16.27 0.67
CA VAL A 36 10.72 15.09 0.35
C VAL A 36 10.70 14.05 1.49
N ALA A 37 10.68 14.51 2.74
CA ALA A 37 10.59 13.62 3.91
C ALA A 37 9.28 12.81 3.98
N SER A 38 8.16 13.38 3.49
CA SER A 38 6.88 12.66 3.42
C SER A 38 6.82 11.72 2.22
N ASP A 39 7.45 12.08 1.11
CA ASP A 39 7.54 11.27 -0.11
C ASP A 39 8.41 10.02 0.10
N MET A 40 9.52 10.17 0.83
CA MET A 40 10.41 9.07 1.20
C MET A 40 9.77 8.00 2.11
N ARG A 41 8.63 8.29 2.74
CA ARG A 41 7.98 7.36 3.69
C ARG A 41 7.53 6.06 3.03
N PHE A 42 7.31 6.07 1.72
CA PHE A 42 6.84 4.91 0.96
C PHE A 42 7.89 4.37 -0.03
N ASN A 43 8.93 5.15 -0.35
CA ASN A 43 9.96 4.73 -1.29
C ASN A 43 10.75 3.50 -0.82
N GLU A 44 10.92 3.27 0.49
CA GLU A 44 11.62 2.08 1.01
C GLU A 44 10.68 0.87 1.27
N ILE A 45 9.36 1.09 1.27
CA ILE A 45 8.38 0.05 1.61
C ILE A 45 7.94 -0.71 0.35
N PHE A 46 7.83 -0.01 -0.78
CA PHE A 46 7.36 -0.59 -2.04
C PHE A 46 8.47 -0.85 -3.06
N THR A 47 9.70 -0.36 -2.84
CA THR A 47 10.86 -0.80 -3.63
C THR A 47 11.27 -2.18 -3.14
N GLU A 48 10.64 -3.17 -3.75
CA GLU A 48 10.94 -4.60 -3.79
C GLU A 48 12.39 -4.97 -3.41
N LYS A 49 12.72 -4.92 -2.12
CA LYS A 49 13.68 -5.89 -1.60
C LYS A 49 12.91 -7.19 -1.65
N GLU A 50 13.24 -8.03 -2.62
CA GLU A 50 12.83 -9.43 -2.69
C GLU A 50 12.72 -9.92 -1.25
N VAL A 51 11.48 -10.13 -0.80
CA VAL A 51 11.24 -10.61 0.56
C VAL A 51 11.90 -11.98 0.56
N LYS A 52 13.15 -12.04 1.03
CA LYS A 52 13.83 -13.31 1.31
C LYS A 52 12.79 -14.08 2.09
N GLN A 53 12.29 -15.16 1.50
CA GLN A 53 11.36 -16.03 2.19
C GLN A 53 12.14 -16.62 3.35
N GLU A 54 12.19 -15.88 4.47
CA GLU A 54 12.69 -16.40 5.72
C GLU A 54 11.89 -17.66 5.94
N LYS A 55 12.60 -18.78 6.05
CA LYS A 55 12.01 -20.11 6.17
C LYS A 55 11.02 -20.04 7.33
N LYS A 56 9.72 -19.91 7.02
CA LYS A 56 8.69 -19.69 8.04
C LYS A 56 8.81 -20.85 9.01
N ARG A 57 8.84 -20.55 10.31
CA ARG A 57 8.97 -21.58 11.35
C ARG A 57 7.94 -22.67 11.11
N GLN A 58 8.39 -23.91 11.07
CA GLN A 58 7.50 -25.05 10.88
C GLN A 58 6.49 -25.07 12.02
N ARG A 59 5.20 -25.01 11.67
CA ARG A 59 4.13 -25.07 12.66
C ARG A 59 4.10 -26.49 13.22
N VAL A 60 4.30 -26.62 14.53
CA VAL A 60 4.10 -27.89 15.23
C VAL A 60 2.60 -28.01 15.53
N ILE A 61 2.03 -29.15 15.20
CA ILE A 61 0.62 -29.45 15.47
C ILE A 61 0.45 -29.63 16.98
N ASN A 62 -0.59 -29.01 17.55
CA ASN A 62 -0.92 -29.18 18.95
C ASN A 62 -1.32 -30.64 19.22
N SER A 63 -0.76 -31.23 20.28
CA SER A 63 -0.97 -32.64 20.63
C SER A 63 -2.45 -33.02 20.75
N ARG A 64 -3.30 -32.09 21.15
CA ARG A 64 -4.75 -32.29 21.27
C ARG A 64 -5.43 -32.66 19.94
N TYR A 65 -4.86 -32.27 18.81
CA TYR A 65 -5.46 -32.47 17.48
C TYR A 65 -4.65 -33.44 16.63
N ARG A 66 -3.72 -34.20 17.22
CA ARG A 66 -2.80 -35.05 16.45
C ARG A 66 -3.52 -36.19 15.72
N GLU A 67 -4.60 -36.71 16.29
CA GLU A 67 -5.37 -37.83 15.73
C GLU A 67 -6.31 -37.36 14.61
N ASP A 68 -6.90 -36.18 14.76
CA ASP A 68 -7.82 -35.59 13.78
C ASP A 68 -7.10 -34.75 12.71
N TYR A 69 -5.77 -34.64 12.78
CA TYR A 69 -5.00 -33.82 11.85
C TYR A 69 -4.88 -34.49 10.49
N ILE A 70 -5.45 -33.85 9.48
CA ILE A 70 -5.31 -34.24 8.09
C ILE A 70 -4.34 -33.27 7.41
N GLU A 71 -3.28 -33.81 6.80
CA GLU A 71 -2.32 -32.99 6.07
C GLU A 71 -3.01 -32.23 4.92
N PRO A 72 -2.67 -30.94 4.68
CA PRO A 72 -3.32 -30.13 3.66
C PRO A 72 -3.23 -30.68 2.24
N ALA A 73 -2.21 -31.50 1.94
CA ALA A 73 -2.09 -32.20 0.67
C ALA A 73 -3.13 -33.33 0.55
N LEU A 74 -3.30 -34.10 1.63
CA LEU A 74 -4.27 -35.20 1.70
C LEU A 74 -5.72 -34.68 1.71
N TYR A 75 -5.99 -33.59 2.43
CA TYR A 75 -7.31 -32.95 2.42
C TYR A 75 -7.72 -32.50 1.02
N ARG A 76 -6.81 -31.93 0.23
CA ARG A 76 -7.08 -31.55 -1.17
C ARG A 76 -7.45 -32.76 -2.02
N ALA A 77 -6.72 -33.87 -1.88
CA ALA A 77 -6.98 -35.09 -2.62
C ALA A 77 -8.30 -35.78 -2.23
N ILE A 78 -8.83 -35.55 -1.02
CA ILE A 78 -10.12 -36.10 -0.57
C ILE A 78 -11.31 -35.28 -1.10
N MET A 79 -11.11 -33.98 -1.33
CA MET A 79 -12.16 -33.04 -1.74
C MET A 79 -12.32 -32.91 -3.26
N GLU A 80 -11.39 -33.48 -4.04
CA GLU A 80 -11.40 -33.54 -5.51
C GLU A 80 -12.04 -34.85 -5.99
#